data_AF-A0A1G4QVE1-F1
#
_entry.id   AF-A0A1G4QVE1-F1
#
_cell.length_a   1.000
_cell.length_b   1.000
_cell.length_c   1.000
_cell.angle_alpha   90.00
_cell.angle_beta   90.00
_cell.angle_gamma   90.00
#
_symmetry.space_group_name_H-M   'P 1'
#
loop_
_entity.id
_entity.type
_entity.pdbx_description
1 polymer ?
#
loop_
_entity_poly.entity_id
_entity_poly.type
_entity_poly.pdbx_seq_one_letter_code
_entity_poly.pdbx_strand_id
1 'polypeptide(L)'
;MFCFRCGTNRLQAFLFLNMTIPLILGLLIYLTAGSQTYISSFASKIGIAVKSIDYPGMIRAHGCDLLWGYSLSSGLQLFIKNGYGLPDLLKVITVASLVALAMESIQVFSFVSGTFDVKDIIVEFCAICAAALVTKIYTGRHQNEKRCTE
;
A
#
# COMPACT_ATOMS: atom_id res chain seq x y z
N MET A 1 13.89 -6.12 32.09
CA MET A 1 12.46 -5.78 31.87
C MET A 1 12.26 -4.29 32.11
N PHE A 2 12.45 -3.42 31.11
CA PHE A 2 12.00 -2.02 31.17
C PHE A 2 11.86 -1.45 29.74
N CYS A 3 10.71 -0.81 29.51
CA CYS A 3 10.46 0.31 28.59
C CYS A 3 10.64 0.17 27.06
N PHE A 4 9.84 -0.68 26.37
CA PHE A 4 9.64 -0.55 24.91
C PHE A 4 8.30 0.10 24.48
N ARG A 5 7.37 0.33 25.41
CA ARG A 5 5.97 0.63 25.07
C ARG A 5 5.72 2.05 24.52
N CYS A 6 6.64 3.00 24.76
CA CYS A 6 6.47 4.39 24.31
C CYS A 6 6.90 4.65 22.84
N GLY A 7 7.79 3.82 22.28
CA GLY A 7 8.21 3.96 20.87
C GLY A 7 7.23 3.30 19.87
N THR A 8 6.50 2.29 20.33
CA THR A 8 5.59 1.50 19.50
C THR A 8 4.41 2.32 18.98
N ASN A 9 3.86 3.24 19.79
CA ASN A 9 2.69 4.04 19.40
C ASN A 9 2.98 5.01 18.25
N ARG A 10 4.16 5.65 18.22
CA ARG A 10 4.53 6.58 17.13
C ARG A 10 4.78 5.84 15.82
N LEU A 11 5.46 4.70 15.88
CA LEU A 11 5.69 3.85 14.70
C LEU A 11 4.39 3.25 14.17
N GLN A 12 3.50 2.79 15.06
CA GLN A 12 2.17 2.32 14.68
C GLN A 12 1.35 3.43 14.02
N ALA A 13 1.34 4.64 14.58
CA ALA A 13 0.66 5.79 13.96
C ALA A 13 1.27 6.13 12.59
N PHE A 14 2.60 6.11 12.47
CA PHE A 14 3.29 6.31 11.20
C PHE A 14 2.88 5.27 10.16
N LEU A 15 2.93 3.98 10.50
CA LEU A 15 2.52 2.89 9.61
C LEU A 15 1.04 2.96 9.24
N PHE A 16 0.18 3.32 10.20
CA PHE A 16 -1.25 3.48 9.97
C PHE A 16 -1.53 4.63 8.98
N LEU A 17 -0.81 5.75 9.09
CA LEU A 17 -0.89 6.85 8.12
C LEU A 17 -0.36 6.44 6.74
N ASN A 18 0.76 5.71 6.69
CA ASN A 18 1.33 5.20 5.44
C ASN A 18 0.49 4.11 4.78
N MET A 19 -0.42 3.47 5.52
CA MET A 19 -1.43 2.56 4.98
C MET A 19 -2.68 3.34 4.52
N THR A 20 -3.21 4.24 5.35
CA THR A 20 -4.51 4.89 5.09
C THR A 20 -4.44 5.99 4.04
N ILE A 21 -3.39 6.81 4.02
CA ILE A 21 -3.26 7.90 3.04
C ILE A 21 -3.20 7.35 1.61
N PRO A 22 -2.34 6.38 1.28
CA PRO A 22 -2.26 5.89 -0.10
C PRO A 22 -3.50 5.08 -0.49
N LEU A 23 -4.17 4.37 0.44
CA LEU A 23 -5.49 3.75 0.18
C LEU A 23 -6.53 4.79 -0.25
N ILE A 24 -6.65 5.90 0.50
CA ILE A 24 -7.62 6.96 0.20
C ILE A 24 -7.26 7.63 -1.13
N LEU A 25 -5.98 7.93 -1.37
CA LEU A 25 -5.54 8.53 -2.63
C LEU A 25 -5.77 7.62 -3.83
N GLY A 26 -5.48 6.32 -3.69
CA GLY A 26 -5.74 5.33 -4.74
C GLY A 26 -7.23 5.21 -5.04
N LEU A 27 -8.08 5.19 -4.00
CA LEU A 27 -9.53 5.21 -4.16
C LEU A 27 -10.01 6.48 -4.88
N LEU A 28 -9.48 7.66 -4.53
CA LEU A 28 -9.83 8.91 -5.19
C LEU A 28 -9.47 8.86 -6.68
N ILE A 29 -8.24 8.45 -7.01
CA ILE A 29 -7.81 8.27 -8.41
C ILE A 29 -8.72 7.28 -9.12
N TYR A 30 -9.03 6.14 -8.51
CA TYR A 30 -9.89 5.11 -9.09
C TYR A 30 -11.32 5.61 -9.39
N LEU A 31 -11.85 6.50 -8.55
CA LEU A 31 -13.16 7.11 -8.74
C LEU A 31 -13.15 8.18 -9.85
N THR A 32 -12.11 9.00 -9.91
CA THR A 32 -12.05 10.17 -10.80
C THR A 32 -11.32 9.90 -12.13
N ALA A 33 -10.65 8.75 -12.31
CA ALA A 33 -9.87 8.43 -13.51
C ALA A 33 -10.66 8.28 -14.81
N GLY A 34 -11.97 8.58 -14.81
CA GLY A 34 -12.78 8.79 -16.01
C GLY A 34 -13.06 7.52 -16.82
N SER A 35 -12.61 6.35 -16.36
CA SER A 35 -12.91 5.07 -16.97
C SER A 35 -14.22 4.49 -16.41
N GLN A 36 -14.85 3.61 -17.19
CA GLN A 36 -16.00 2.79 -16.78
C GLN A 36 -15.58 1.75 -15.73
N THR A 37 -15.06 2.21 -14.60
CA THR A 37 -14.81 1.36 -13.45
C THR A 37 -16.14 0.85 -12.89
N TYR A 38 -16.11 -0.31 -12.26
CA TYR A 38 -17.30 -0.87 -11.63
C TYR A 38 -17.88 0.10 -10.59
N ILE A 39 -17.01 0.82 -9.88
CA ILE A 39 -17.42 1.78 -8.85
C ILE A 39 -17.98 3.06 -9.46
N SER A 40 -17.44 3.60 -10.57
CA SER A 40 -18.06 4.74 -11.25
C SER A 40 -19.43 4.38 -11.84
N SER A 41 -19.58 3.16 -12.33
CA SER A 41 -20.86 2.59 -12.80
C SER A 41 -21.86 2.40 -11.65
N PHE A 42 -21.39 2.04 -10.46
CA PHE A 42 -22.23 1.97 -9.26
C PHE A 42 -22.61 3.36 -8.72
N ALA A 43 -21.66 4.29 -8.67
CA ALA A 43 -21.86 5.67 -8.22
C ALA A 43 -22.90 6.41 -9.09
N SER A 44 -22.83 6.22 -10.41
CA SER A 44 -23.82 6.76 -11.34
C SER A 44 -25.21 6.13 -11.13
N LYS A 45 -25.31 4.82 -10.82
CA LYS A 45 -26.60 4.17 -10.48
C LYS A 45 -27.26 4.73 -9.22
N ILE A 46 -26.48 5.22 -8.26
CA ILE A 46 -26.99 5.86 -7.03
C ILE A 46 -27.12 7.38 -7.16
N GLY A 47 -26.96 7.94 -8.37
CA GLY A 47 -27.16 9.37 -8.66
C GLY A 47 -25.99 10.28 -8.28
N ILE A 48 -24.81 9.73 -7.99
CA ILE A 48 -23.61 10.52 -7.68
C ILE A 48 -22.84 10.77 -8.98
N ALA A 49 -22.83 12.02 -9.43
CA ALA A 49 -22.02 12.46 -10.56
C ALA A 49 -20.56 12.65 -10.10
N VAL A 50 -19.71 11.68 -10.42
CA VAL A 50 -18.26 11.81 -10.17
C VAL A 50 -17.63 12.55 -11.34
N LYS A 51 -16.97 13.68 -11.05
CA LYS A 51 -16.24 14.45 -12.06
C LYS A 51 -15.00 13.67 -12.48
N SER A 52 -14.85 13.42 -13.78
CA SER A 52 -13.63 12.84 -14.33
C SER A 52 -12.48 13.85 -14.30
N ILE A 53 -11.30 13.37 -13.94
CA ILE A 53 -10.04 14.09 -13.94
C ILE A 53 -9.14 13.38 -14.95
N ASP A 54 -8.54 14.15 -15.86
CA ASP A 54 -7.59 13.62 -16.83
C ASP A 54 -6.20 13.49 -16.18
N TYR A 55 -5.89 12.28 -15.73
CA TYR A 55 -4.60 11.98 -15.14
C TYR A 55 -3.55 11.66 -16.23
N PRO A 56 -2.27 11.96 -15.99
CA PRO A 56 -1.17 11.47 -16.81
C PRO A 56 -1.27 9.95 -17.01
N GLY A 57 -0.96 9.46 -18.21
CA GLY A 57 -1.20 8.06 -18.60
C GLY A 57 -0.61 7.02 -17.62
N MET A 58 0.55 7.31 -17.04
CA MET A 58 1.20 6.45 -16.05
C MET A 58 0.45 6.38 -14.71
N ILE A 59 -0.09 7.50 -14.23
CA ILE A 59 -0.91 7.55 -13.00
C ILE A 59 -2.26 6.85 -13.25
N ARG A 60 -2.84 7.08 -14.43
CA ARG A 60 -4.09 6.44 -14.83
C ARG A 60 -3.97 4.93 -14.96
N ALA A 61 -2.83 4.44 -15.44
CA ALA A 61 -2.59 3.02 -15.66
C ALA A 61 -2.15 2.26 -14.40
N HIS A 62 -1.20 2.81 -13.64
CA HIS A 62 -0.51 2.06 -12.58
C HIS A 62 -0.56 2.76 -11.20
N GLY A 63 -1.20 3.93 -11.11
CA GLY A 63 -1.19 4.74 -9.89
C GLY A 63 -1.92 4.07 -8.72
N CYS A 64 -3.04 3.40 -9.01
CA CYS A 64 -3.80 2.68 -8.00
C CYS A 64 -3.00 1.51 -7.44
N ASP A 65 -2.42 0.68 -8.31
CA ASP A 65 -1.69 -0.53 -7.92
C ASP A 65 -0.43 -0.17 -7.12
N LEU A 66 0.28 0.90 -7.52
CA LEU A 66 1.38 1.44 -6.75
C LEU A 66 0.95 1.83 -5.32
N LEU A 67 -0.13 2.61 -5.19
CA LEU A 67 -0.59 3.11 -3.89
C LEU A 67 -1.15 1.99 -3.02
N TRP A 68 -1.85 1.02 -3.60
CA TRP A 68 -2.43 -0.11 -2.88
C TRP A 68 -1.36 -1.15 -2.49
N GLY A 69 -0.40 -1.45 -3.36
CA GLY A 69 0.77 -2.28 -3.02
C GLY A 69 1.62 -1.68 -1.90
N TYR A 70 1.83 -0.36 -1.93
CA TYR A 70 2.48 0.37 -0.82
C TYR A 70 1.68 0.21 0.48
N SER A 71 0.36 0.43 0.43
CA SER A 71 -0.53 0.34 1.58
C SER A 71 -0.58 -1.06 2.19
N LEU A 72 -0.61 -2.09 1.34
CA LEU A 72 -0.59 -3.50 1.74
C LEU A 72 0.66 -3.82 2.55
N SER A 73 1.83 -3.40 2.05
CA SER A 73 3.11 -3.59 2.74
C SER A 73 3.15 -2.85 4.07
N SER A 74 2.68 -1.60 4.15
CA SER A 74 2.58 -0.85 5.40
C SER A 74 1.59 -1.48 6.39
N GLY A 75 0.46 -2.01 5.90
CA GLY A 75 -0.53 -2.71 6.71
C GLY A 75 0.00 -4.01 7.30
N LEU A 76 0.69 -4.84 6.50
CA LEU A 76 1.32 -6.07 6.99
C LEU A 76 2.37 -5.80 8.07
N GLN A 77 3.09 -4.69 7.96
CA GLN A 77 4.08 -4.27 8.97
C GLN A 77 3.45 -3.91 10.32
N LEU A 78 2.19 -3.47 10.36
CA LEU A 78 1.46 -3.25 11.63
C LEU A 78 1.23 -4.56 12.41
N PHE A 79 1.16 -5.69 11.72
CA PHE A 79 0.90 -7.00 12.34
C PHE A 79 2.17 -7.68 12.86
N ILE A 80 3.36 -7.16 12.53
CA ILE A 80 4.61 -7.71 13.05
C ILE A 80 4.83 -7.24 14.50
N LYS A 81 4.78 -8.18 15.44
CA LYS A 81 4.95 -7.91 16.87
C LYS A 81 6.41 -8.00 17.37
N ASN A 82 7.30 -8.69 16.64
CA ASN A 82 8.62 -9.11 17.15
C ASN A 82 9.82 -8.29 16.61
N GLY A 83 9.57 -7.15 15.95
CA GLY A 83 10.62 -6.22 15.49
C GLY A 83 10.59 -5.98 13.98
N TYR A 84 11.38 -5.01 13.51
CA TYR A 84 11.50 -4.62 12.09
C TYR A 84 12.86 -5.03 11.53
N GLY A 85 13.33 -6.21 11.92
CA GLY A 85 14.58 -6.79 11.43
C GLY A 85 14.47 -7.23 9.97
N LEU A 86 15.62 -7.50 9.35
CA LEU A 86 15.68 -7.98 7.96
C LEU A 86 14.80 -9.22 7.70
N PRO A 87 14.78 -10.25 8.58
CA PRO A 87 13.93 -11.43 8.36
C PRO A 87 12.44 -11.11 8.35
N ASP A 88 12.00 -10.18 9.19
CA ASP A 88 10.58 -9.81 9.27
C ASP A 88 10.15 -8.93 8.08
N LEU A 89 11.03 -8.06 7.60
CA LEU A 89 10.81 -7.31 6.37
C LEU A 89 10.73 -8.23 5.15
N LEU A 90 11.59 -9.25 5.07
CA LEU A 90 11.52 -10.24 3.99
C LEU A 90 10.20 -11.02 4.02
N LYS A 91 9.69 -11.38 5.21
CA LYS A 91 8.36 -11.99 5.34
C LYS A 91 7.27 -11.07 4.79
N VAL A 92 7.30 -9.78 5.12
CA VAL A 92 6.34 -8.80 4.58
C VAL A 92 6.43 -8.73 3.07
N ILE A 93 7.63 -8.57 2.53
CA ILE A 93 7.84 -8.46 1.08
C ILE A 93 7.31 -9.71 0.40
N THR A 94 7.66 -10.91 0.88
CA THR A 94 7.19 -12.17 0.32
C THR A 94 5.66 -12.29 0.38
N VAL A 95 5.05 -12.07 1.54
CA VAL A 95 3.59 -12.19 1.71
C VAL A 95 2.86 -11.15 0.87
N ALA A 96 3.30 -9.89 0.88
CA ALA A 96 2.70 -8.82 0.08
C ALA A 96 2.81 -9.12 -1.41
N SER A 97 3.97 -9.62 -1.88
CA SER A 97 4.18 -9.95 -3.30
C SER A 97 3.33 -11.13 -3.74
N LEU A 98 3.12 -12.14 -2.87
CA LEU A 98 2.22 -13.25 -3.15
C LEU A 98 0.76 -12.79 -3.22
N VAL A 99 0.34 -11.88 -2.34
CA VAL A 99 -1.02 -11.31 -2.35
C VAL A 99 -1.24 -10.47 -3.61
N ALA A 100 -0.28 -9.60 -3.96
CA ALA A 100 -0.24 -8.83 -5.20
C ALA A 100 -0.39 -9.74 -6.44
N LEU A 101 0.48 -10.75 -6.55
CA LEU A 101 0.43 -11.72 -7.64
C LEU A 101 -0.90 -12.48 -7.70
N ALA A 102 -1.46 -12.87 -6.56
CA ALA A 102 -2.75 -13.56 -6.51
C ALA A 102 -3.89 -12.66 -6.97
N MET A 103 -3.92 -11.40 -6.52
CA MET A 103 -4.91 -10.39 -6.94
C MET A 103 -4.87 -10.15 -8.44
N GLU A 104 -3.67 -10.05 -9.01
CA GLU A 104 -3.50 -9.88 -10.45
C GLU A 104 -3.91 -11.14 -11.22
N SER A 105 -3.56 -12.31 -10.70
CA SER A 105 -3.94 -13.61 -11.29
C SER A 105 -5.45 -13.84 -11.32
N ILE A 106 -6.21 -13.27 -10.38
CA ILE A 106 -7.69 -13.35 -10.38
C ILE A 106 -8.28 -12.69 -11.63
N GLN A 107 -7.63 -11.66 -12.17
CA GLN A 107 -8.10 -10.96 -13.37
C GLN A 107 -8.06 -11.86 -14.62
N VAL A 108 -7.21 -12.89 -14.65
CA VAL A 108 -7.17 -13.91 -15.72
C VAL A 108 -8.48 -14.68 -15.82
N PHE A 109 -9.14 -14.92 -14.68
CA PHE A 109 -10.36 -15.73 -14.62
C PHE A 109 -11.65 -14.92 -14.87
N SER A 110 -11.55 -13.65 -15.29
CA SER A 110 -12.68 -12.76 -15.59
C SER A 110 -13.67 -12.51 -14.44
N PHE A 111 -13.39 -13.00 -13.22
CA PHE A 111 -14.21 -12.74 -12.03
C PHE A 111 -14.20 -11.26 -11.63
N VAL A 112 -13.09 -10.58 -11.92
CA VAL A 112 -12.89 -9.15 -11.69
C VAL A 112 -12.52 -8.51 -13.01
N SER A 113 -13.15 -7.38 -13.34
CA SER A 113 -12.83 -6.60 -14.52
C SER A 113 -11.41 -6.03 -14.40
N GLY A 114 -10.49 -6.53 -15.22
CA GLY A 114 -9.09 -6.15 -15.23
C GLY A 114 -8.35 -6.83 -16.40
N THR A 115 -7.11 -6.45 -16.64
CA THR A 115 -6.23 -7.11 -17.61
C THR A 115 -4.96 -7.46 -16.89
N PHE A 116 -4.58 -8.74 -16.92
CA PHE A 116 -3.31 -9.18 -16.37
C PHE A 116 -2.15 -8.44 -17.05
N ASP A 117 -1.49 -7.51 -16.34
CA ASP A 117 -0.31 -6.79 -16.82
C ASP A 117 0.90 -7.07 -15.91
N VAL A 118 1.95 -7.61 -16.52
CA VAL A 118 3.24 -7.85 -15.84
C VAL A 118 3.83 -6.54 -15.30
N LYS A 119 3.53 -5.40 -15.92
CA LYS A 119 3.96 -4.09 -15.42
C LYS A 119 3.34 -3.76 -14.06
N ASP A 120 2.10 -4.16 -13.82
CA ASP A 120 1.42 -3.92 -12.54
C ASP A 120 2.12 -4.70 -11.43
N ILE A 121 2.46 -5.96 -11.69
CA ILE A 121 3.24 -6.80 -10.77
C ILE A 121 4.59 -6.13 -10.42
N ILE A 122 5.30 -5.57 -11.42
CA ILE A 122 6.58 -4.90 -11.20
C ILE A 122 6.39 -3.62 -10.37
N VAL A 123 5.38 -2.82 -10.68
CA VAL A 123 5.08 -1.57 -9.98
C VAL A 123 4.67 -1.84 -8.53
N GLU A 124 3.80 -2.82 -8.30
CA GLU A 124 3.40 -3.24 -6.96
C GLU A 124 4.58 -3.77 -6.16
N PHE A 125 5.43 -4.60 -6.77
CA PHE A 125 6.63 -5.10 -6.11
C PHE A 125 7.58 -3.97 -5.69
N CYS A 126 7.77 -2.97 -6.56
CA CYS A 126 8.56 -1.78 -6.24
C CYS A 126 7.94 -0.99 -5.07
N ALA A 127 6.62 -0.82 -5.07
CA ALA A 127 5.89 -0.13 -4.01
C ALA A 127 6.00 -0.86 -2.65
N ILE A 128 5.87 -2.19 -2.67
CA ILE A 128 6.04 -3.05 -1.49
C ILE A 128 7.44 -2.89 -0.89
N CYS A 129 8.47 -2.92 -1.75
CA CYS A 129 9.86 -2.74 -1.33
C CYS A 129 10.09 -1.33 -0.77
N ALA A 130 9.54 -0.30 -1.41
CA ALA A 130 9.63 1.08 -0.93
C ALA A 130 9.03 1.24 0.47
N ALA A 131 7.82 0.72 0.71
CA ALA A 131 7.17 0.74 2.02
C ALA A 131 7.97 0.00 3.11
N ALA A 132 8.57 -1.14 2.78
CA ALA A 132 9.42 -1.90 3.68
C ALA A 132 10.71 -1.13 4.05
N LEU A 133 11.35 -0.49 3.05
CA LEU A 133 12.55 0.32 3.25
C LEU A 133 12.28 1.58 4.08
N VAL A 134 11.19 2.30 3.80
CA VAL A 134 10.78 3.50 4.55
C VAL A 134 10.62 3.15 6.03
N THR A 135 9.95 2.05 6.34
CA THR A 135 9.76 1.60 7.72
C THR A 135 11.07 1.22 8.39
N LYS A 136 11.98 0.55 7.68
CA LYS A 136 13.32 0.22 8.18
C LYS A 136 14.11 1.46 8.55
N ILE A 137 14.12 2.47 7.67
CA ILE A 137 14.81 3.74 7.89
C ILE A 137 14.22 4.48 9.09
N TYR A 138 12.88 4.56 9.17
CA TYR A 138 12.18 5.21 10.27
C TYR A 138 12.48 4.53 11.61
N THR A 139 12.44 3.20 11.66
CA THR A 139 12.73 2.43 12.87
C THR A 139 14.19 2.58 13.31
N GLY A 140 15.14 2.55 12.37
CA GLY A 140 16.56 2.75 12.66
C GLY A 140 16.87 4.13 13.24
N ARG A 141 16.23 5.20 12.70
CA ARG A 141 16.37 6.56 13.24
C ARG A 141 15.86 6.67 14.68
N HIS A 142 14.69 6.10 14.97
CA HIS A 142 14.13 6.16 16.33
C HIS A 142 14.92 5.34 17.37
N GLN A 143 15.53 4.23 16.96
CA GLN A 143 16.40 3.47 17.87
C GLN A 143 17.68 4.25 18.22
N ASN A 144 18.25 4.97 17.24
CA ASN A 144 19.44 5.81 17.47
C ASN A 144 19.13 7.00 18.38
N GLU A 145 18.00 7.67 18.21
CA GLU A 145 17.58 8.82 19.03
C GLU A 145 17.41 8.45 20.52
N LYS A 146 16.83 7.28 20.80
CA LYS A 146 16.70 6.76 22.18
C LYS A 146 18.05 6.43 22.81
N ARG A 147 18.99 5.89 22.05
CA ARG A 147 20.33 5.55 22.55
C ARG A 147 21.16 6.79 22.93
N CYS A 148 20.89 7.95 22.31
CA CYS A 148 21.58 9.20 22.62
C CYS A 148 21.01 9.96 23.83
N THR A 149 19.87 9.51 24.38
CA THR A 149 19.17 10.16 25.50
C THR A 149 19.25 9.37 26.81
N GLU A 150 19.87 8.19 26.79
CA GLU A 150 20.23 7.35 27.96
C GLU A 150 21.72 7.52 28.29
#